data_AF-A0A2W4LE43-F1
#
_entry.id   AF-A0A2W4LE43-F1
#
_cell.length_a   1.000
_cell.length_b   1.000
_cell.length_c   1.000
_cell.angle_alpha   90.00
_cell.angle_beta   90.00
_cell.angle_gamma   90.00
#
_symmetry.space_group_name_H-M   'P 1'
#
loop_
_entity.id
_entity.type
_entity.pdbx_description
1 polymer ?
#
loop_
_entity_poly.entity_id
_entity_poly.type
_entity_poly.pdbx_seq_one_letter_code
_entity_poly.pdbx_strand_id
1 'polypeptide(L)'
;MAHDYLVEGAFKSLGYNVVALDCPDNEALQVGKEFGNRAQCNPTYFTVGNLVKFLIHLRDKKGLSTRQIIEDYVFLTAGACGPCRFGMYVTEYRKALRDAGFDGFRVMLFQQQ
;
A
#
# COMPACT_ATOMS: atom_id res chain seq x y z
N MET A 1 9.06 8.50 9.02
CA MET A 1 9.38 9.76 8.32
C MET A 1 10.83 9.83 7.85
N ALA A 2 11.86 9.84 8.72
CA ALA A 2 13.25 9.98 8.24
C ALA A 2 13.68 8.91 7.22
N HIS A 3 13.35 7.64 7.48
CA HIS A 3 13.64 6.53 6.56
C HIS A 3 12.93 6.67 5.21
N ASP A 4 11.67 7.12 5.22
CA ASP A 4 10.84 7.22 4.03
C ASP A 4 11.39 8.27 3.06
N TYR A 5 11.81 9.43 3.59
CA TYR A 5 12.47 10.48 2.80
C TYR A 5 13.80 10.04 2.19
N LEU A 6 14.60 9.27 2.94
CA LEU A 6 15.88 8.77 2.44
C LEU A 6 15.69 7.75 1.31
N VAL A 7 14.74 6.84 1.48
CA VAL A 7 14.41 5.83 0.46
C VAL A 7 13.81 6.51 -0.78
N GLU A 8 12.87 7.43 -0.60
CA GLU A 8 12.29 8.19 -1.72
C GLU A 8 13.37 8.99 -2.48
N GLY A 9 14.25 9.69 -1.76
CA GLY A 9 15.36 10.43 -2.36
C GLY A 9 16.32 9.52 -3.14
N ALA A 10 16.62 8.33 -2.62
CA ALA A 10 17.45 7.35 -3.30
C ALA A 10 16.80 6.87 -4.60
N PHE A 11 15.53 6.47 -4.59
CA PHE A 11 14.83 6.05 -5.81
C PHE A 11 14.68 7.19 -6.84
N LYS A 12 14.40 8.41 -6.37
CA LYS A 12 14.34 9.59 -7.25
C LYS A 12 15.68 9.88 -7.92
N SER A 13 16.80 9.70 -7.20
CA SER A 13 18.14 9.89 -7.79
C SER A 13 18.45 8.89 -8.91
N LEU A 14 17.78 7.73 -8.91
CA LEU A 14 17.86 6.71 -9.96
C LEU A 14 16.87 6.94 -11.12
N GLY A 15 16.09 8.04 -11.09
CA GLY A 15 15.14 8.39 -12.14
C GLY A 15 13.74 7.78 -12.00
N TYR A 16 13.43 7.13 -10.87
CA TYR A 16 12.09 6.61 -10.62
C TYR A 16 11.14 7.68 -10.08
N ASN A 17 9.89 7.66 -10.54
CA ASN A 17 8.82 8.44 -9.95
C ASN A 17 8.24 7.70 -8.73
N VAL A 18 8.74 8.02 -7.54
CA VAL A 18 8.36 7.39 -6.27
C VAL A 18 7.83 8.43 -5.29
N VAL A 19 6.85 8.04 -4.50
CA VAL A 19 6.30 8.81 -3.40
C VAL A 19 6.19 7.90 -2.17
N ALA A 20 6.68 8.37 -1.03
CA ALA A 20 6.42 7.74 0.25
C ALA A 20 4.98 7.99 0.66
N LEU A 21 4.30 6.95 1.17
CA LEU A 21 3.00 7.14 1.80
C LEU A 21 3.17 7.91 3.11
N ASP A 22 2.24 8.81 3.39
CA ASP A 22 2.22 9.55 4.65
C ASP A 22 2.09 8.62 5.86
N CYS A 23 2.43 9.13 7.05
CA CYS A 23 2.20 8.38 8.27
C CYS A 23 0.69 8.06 8.41
N PRO A 24 0.31 6.78 8.58
CA PRO A 24 -1.09 6.40 8.62
C PRO A 24 -1.80 7.02 9.83
N ASP A 25 -2.98 7.58 9.60
CA ASP A 25 -3.81 8.26 10.59
C ASP A 25 -5.07 7.46 10.94
N ASN A 26 -5.98 8.08 11.70
CA ASN A 26 -7.23 7.44 12.09
C ASN A 26 -8.14 7.13 10.89
N GLU A 27 -8.07 7.90 9.81
CA GLU A 27 -8.83 7.60 8.59
C GLU A 27 -8.25 6.36 7.90
N ALA A 28 -6.93 6.25 7.79
CA ALA A 28 -6.27 5.03 7.33
C ALA A 28 -6.68 3.81 8.18
N LEU A 29 -6.81 3.96 9.50
CA LEU A 29 -7.33 2.89 10.37
C LEU A 29 -8.78 2.50 10.02
N GLN A 30 -9.67 3.48 9.79
CA GLN A 30 -11.06 3.18 9.43
C GLN A 30 -11.15 2.45 8.09
N VAL A 31 -10.44 2.94 7.08
CA VAL A 31 -10.34 2.28 5.76
C VAL A 31 -9.77 0.87 5.89
N GLY A 32 -8.73 0.70 6.71
CA GLY A 32 -8.14 -0.61 7.00
C GLY A 32 -9.12 -1.58 7.67
N LYS A 33 -10.03 -1.10 8.52
CA LYS A 33 -11.09 -1.91 9.14
C LYS A 33 -12.24 -2.25 8.20
N GLU A 34 -12.48 -1.40 7.20
CA GLU A 34 -13.53 -1.56 6.19
C GLU A 34 -13.13 -2.63 5.16
N PHE A 35 -11.93 -2.52 4.58
CA PHE A 35 -11.48 -3.42 3.49
C PHE A 35 -10.55 -4.55 3.96
N GLY A 36 -9.87 -4.37 5.09
CA GLY A 36 -8.91 -5.34 5.63
C GLY A 36 -9.54 -6.47 6.44
N ASN A 37 -8.77 -7.52 6.68
CA ASN A 37 -9.19 -8.68 7.50
C ASN A 37 -8.99 -8.41 8.99
N ARG A 38 -10.08 -8.37 9.78
CA ARG A 38 -10.11 -8.11 11.24
C ARG A 38 -9.33 -9.10 12.14
N ALA A 39 -8.80 -10.19 11.58
CA ALA A 39 -7.93 -11.14 12.29
C ALA A 39 -6.42 -10.91 12.10
N GLN A 40 -6.02 -9.87 11.37
CA GLN A 40 -4.62 -9.50 11.14
C GLN A 40 -4.10 -8.54 12.21
N CYS A 41 -2.78 -8.33 12.23
CA CYS A 41 -2.15 -7.44 13.20
C CYS A 41 -2.25 -5.96 12.77
N ASN A 42 -2.11 -5.05 13.74
CA ASN A 42 -2.26 -3.61 13.51
C ASN A 42 -1.44 -3.05 12.33
N PRO A 43 -0.16 -3.42 12.14
CA PRO A 43 0.61 -2.88 11.02
C PRO A 43 0.00 -3.24 9.66
N THR A 44 -0.70 -4.38 9.55
CA THR A 44 -1.46 -4.72 8.33
C THR A 44 -2.57 -3.72 8.07
N TYR A 45 -3.43 -3.42 9.07
CA TYR A 45 -4.55 -2.47 8.93
C TYR A 45 -4.08 -1.09 8.54
N PHE A 46 -3.09 -0.56 9.27
CA PHE A 46 -2.62 0.78 9.04
C PHE A 46 -1.98 0.91 7.67
N THR A 47 -1.15 -0.06 7.27
CA THR A 47 -0.48 0.01 5.96
C THR A 47 -1.47 -0.15 4.80
N VAL A 48 -2.34 -1.17 4.86
CA VAL A 48 -3.32 -1.40 3.77
C VAL A 48 -4.35 -0.30 3.69
N GLY A 49 -4.83 0.17 4.84
CA GLY A 49 -5.80 1.26 4.92
C GLY A 49 -5.23 2.57 4.40
N ASN A 50 -3.95 2.84 4.67
CA ASN A 50 -3.26 4.02 4.15
C ASN A 50 -3.06 3.95 2.63
N LEU A 51 -2.68 2.77 2.12
CA LEU A 51 -2.60 2.55 0.68
C LEU A 51 -3.97 2.77 0.01
N VAL A 52 -5.03 2.12 0.51
CA VAL A 52 -6.38 2.26 -0.05
C VAL A 52 -6.87 3.71 0.03
N LYS A 53 -6.65 4.39 1.17
CA LYS A 53 -6.95 5.82 1.33
C LYS A 53 -6.25 6.67 0.26
N PHE A 54 -4.98 6.41 0.00
CA PHE A 54 -4.22 7.13 -1.03
C PHE A 54 -4.79 6.89 -2.44
N LEU A 55 -5.13 5.65 -2.79
CA LEU A 55 -5.71 5.34 -4.10
C LEU A 55 -7.12 5.94 -4.28
N ILE A 56 -7.94 5.94 -3.21
CA ILE A 56 -9.24 6.63 -3.19
C ILE A 56 -9.04 8.13 -3.41
N HIS A 57 -8.04 8.75 -2.78
CA HIS A 57 -7.71 10.16 -3.01
C HIS A 57 -7.34 10.43 -4.48
N LEU A 58 -6.52 9.58 -5.10
CA LEU A 58 -6.20 9.71 -6.53
C LEU A 58 -7.44 9.62 -7.42
N ARG A 59 -8.35 8.68 -7.11
CA ARG A 59 -9.60 8.50 -7.88
C ARG A 59 -10.55 9.67 -7.68
N ASP A 60 -10.89 10.00 -6.44
CA ASP A 60 -12.03 10.87 -6.10
C ASP A 60 -11.66 12.34 -6.01
N LYS A 61 -10.38 12.68 -5.75
CA LYS A 61 -9.92 14.06 -5.62
C LYS A 61 -9.00 14.52 -6.74
N LYS A 62 -8.18 13.61 -7.30
CA LYS A 62 -7.32 13.92 -8.45
C LYS A 62 -7.95 13.55 -9.79
N GLY A 63 -9.07 12.83 -9.78
CA GLY A 63 -9.86 12.51 -10.98
C GLY A 63 -9.22 11.46 -11.88
N LEU A 64 -8.24 10.68 -11.38
CA LEU A 64 -7.71 9.56 -12.16
C LEU A 64 -8.74 8.43 -12.21
N SER A 65 -8.90 7.83 -13.40
CA SER A 65 -9.70 6.61 -13.49
C SER A 65 -9.01 5.46 -12.75
N THR A 66 -9.80 4.54 -12.20
CA THR A 66 -9.28 3.31 -11.56
C THR A 66 -8.32 2.55 -12.49
N ARG A 67 -8.60 2.54 -13.80
CA ARG A 67 -7.75 1.91 -14.82
C ARG A 67 -6.36 2.55 -14.88
N GLN A 68 -6.28 3.88 -14.97
CA GLN A 68 -5.00 4.61 -14.96
C GLN A 68 -4.23 4.34 -13.66
N ILE A 69 -4.92 4.32 -12.51
CA ILE A 69 -4.29 4.02 -11.23
C ILE A 69 -3.63 2.62 -11.25
N ILE A 70 -4.32 1.60 -11.77
CA ILE A 70 -3.79 0.24 -11.86
C ILE A 70 -2.61 0.14 -12.85
N GLU A 71 -2.71 0.82 -13.99
CA GLU A 71 -1.71 0.80 -15.07
C GLU A 71 -0.43 1.58 -14.71
N ASP A 72 -0.56 2.73 -14.02
CA ASP A 72 0.55 3.67 -13.81
C ASP A 72 1.23 3.51 -12.43
N TYR A 73 0.53 2.96 -11.43
CA TYR A 73 1.06 2.85 -10.07
C TYR A 73 1.38 1.41 -9.66
N VAL A 74 2.27 1.29 -8.69
CA VAL A 74 2.66 0.04 -8.02
C VAL A 74 2.93 0.34 -6.55
N PHE A 75 2.58 -0.60 -5.67
CA PHE A 75 2.98 -0.55 -4.26
C PHE A 75 4.15 -1.50 -4.03
N LEU A 76 5.29 -0.94 -3.60
CA LEU A 76 6.49 -1.68 -3.24
C LEU A 76 6.55 -1.85 -1.73
N THR A 77 6.67 -3.08 -1.24
CA THR A 77 6.77 -3.38 0.19
C THR A 77 7.73 -4.54 0.45
N ALA A 78 8.25 -4.62 1.67
CA ALA A 78 9.00 -5.80 2.11
C ALA A 78 8.05 -7.01 2.21
N GLY A 79 8.58 -8.20 1.91
CA GLY A 79 7.94 -9.48 2.17
C GLY A 79 8.84 -10.40 2.99
N ALA A 80 8.25 -11.36 3.71
CA ALA A 80 8.98 -12.37 4.47
C ALA A 80 8.31 -13.75 4.35
N CYS A 81 9.05 -14.81 4.64
CA CYS A 81 8.56 -16.20 4.65
C CYS A 81 8.47 -16.81 6.07
N GLY A 82 8.63 -15.99 7.11
CA GLY A 82 8.60 -16.44 8.50
C GLY A 82 7.19 -16.73 9.03
N PRO A 83 7.07 -17.35 10.23
CA PRO A 83 5.78 -17.72 10.85
C PRO A 83 4.94 -16.51 11.30
N CYS A 84 5.47 -15.30 11.19
CA CYS A 84 4.76 -14.07 11.49
C CYS A 84 3.63 -13.82 10.47
N ARG A 85 2.58 -13.11 10.90
CA ARG A 85 1.54 -12.59 10.00
C ARG A 85 2.11 -11.72 8.88
N PHE A 86 3.31 -11.17 9.04
CA PHE A 86 4.00 -10.41 8.00
C PHE A 86 4.10 -11.16 6.67
N GLY A 87 4.34 -12.48 6.69
CA GLY A 87 4.38 -13.27 5.45
C GLY A 87 3.04 -13.34 4.71
N MET A 88 1.93 -13.05 5.38
CA MET A 88 0.59 -13.00 4.79
C MET A 88 0.17 -11.60 4.34
N TYR A 89 0.95 -10.55 4.62
CA TYR A 89 0.54 -9.17 4.33
C TYR A 89 0.21 -8.94 2.86
N VAL A 90 1.00 -9.51 1.95
CA VAL A 90 0.76 -9.37 0.51
C VAL A 90 -0.63 -9.87 0.09
N THR A 91 -1.06 -10.99 0.67
CA THR A 91 -2.38 -11.58 0.39
C THR A 91 -3.48 -10.66 0.91
N GLU A 92 -3.29 -10.12 2.10
CA GLU A 92 -4.24 -9.20 2.74
C GLU A 92 -4.32 -7.85 2.01
N TYR A 93 -3.19 -7.34 1.51
CA TYR A 93 -3.16 -6.14 0.69
C TYR A 93 -3.92 -6.33 -0.62
N ARG A 94 -3.67 -7.43 -1.33
CA ARG A 94 -4.36 -7.75 -2.59
C ARG A 94 -5.86 -7.94 -2.39
N LYS A 95 -6.29 -8.61 -1.31
CA LYS A 95 -7.70 -8.73 -0.94
C LYS A 95 -8.33 -7.35 -0.74
N ALA A 96 -7.76 -6.52 0.14
CA ALA A 96 -8.32 -5.22 0.45
C ALA A 96 -8.38 -4.29 -0.77
N LEU A 97 -7.36 -4.33 -1.63
CA LEU A 97 -7.34 -3.56 -2.88
C LEU A 97 -8.47 -3.97 -3.82
N ARG A 98 -8.71 -5.28 -3.98
CA ARG A 98 -9.85 -5.80 -4.75
C ARG A 98 -11.17 -5.33 -4.18
N ASP A 99 -11.36 -5.47 -2.86
CA ASP A 99 -12.60 -5.09 -2.18
C ASP A 99 -12.85 -3.57 -2.27
N ALA A 100 -11.78 -2.76 -2.33
CA ALA A 100 -11.85 -1.31 -2.52
C ALA A 100 -12.04 -0.87 -3.99
N GLY A 101 -12.17 -1.83 -4.92
CA GLY A 101 -12.40 -1.57 -6.34
C GLY A 101 -11.14 -1.35 -7.18
N PHE A 102 -9.95 -1.70 -6.66
CA PHE A 102 -8.66 -1.63 -7.35
C PHE A 102 -8.14 -3.04 -7.70
N ASP A 103 -9.02 -3.93 -8.17
CA ASP A 103 -8.61 -5.28 -8.57
C ASP A 103 -7.58 -5.23 -9.71
N GLY A 104 -6.52 -6.03 -9.59
CA GLY A 104 -5.37 -6.00 -10.51
C GLY A 104 -4.27 -5.00 -10.14
N PHE A 105 -4.44 -4.18 -9.08
CA PHE A 105 -3.38 -3.31 -8.60
C PHE A 105 -2.13 -4.10 -8.17
N ARG A 106 -0.96 -3.66 -8.61
CA ARG A 106 0.29 -4.39 -8.44
C ARG A 106 0.91 -4.13 -7.06
N VAL A 107 1.12 -5.20 -6.32
CA VAL A 107 1.90 -5.20 -5.06
C VAL A 107 3.17 -6.01 -5.31
N MET A 108 4.31 -5.31 -5.37
CA MET A 108 5.64 -5.90 -5.55
C MET A 108 6.33 -6.09 -4.21
N LEU A 109 7.00 -7.24 -4.06
CA LEU A 109 7.74 -7.59 -2.87
C LEU A 109 9.23 -7.55 -3.17
N PHE A 110 10.01 -6.94 -2.27
CA PHE A 110 11.42 -7.28 -2.15
C PHE A 110 11.58 -8.24 -0.97
N GLN A 111 12.28 -9.34 -1.20
CA GLN A 111 12.58 -10.35 -0.19
C GLN A 111 14.04 -10.26 0.19
N GLN A 112 14.31 -10.34 1.49
CA GLN A 112 15.65 -10.59 1.99
C GLN A 112 15.97 -12.07 1.70
N GLN A 113 17.05 -12.32 0.95
CA GLN A 113 17.59 -13.66 0.71
C GLN A 113 18.13 -14.27 2.00
#